data_AF-A0A9D6LWL8-F1
#
_entry.id   AF-A0A9D6LWL8-F1
#
_cell.length_a   1.000
_cell.length_b   1.000
_cell.length_c   1.000
_cell.angle_alpha   90.00
_cell.angle_beta   90.00
_cell.angle_gamma   90.00
#
_symmetry.space_group_name_H-M   'P 1'
#
loop_
_entity.id
_entity.type
_entity.pdbx_description
1 polymer ?
#
loop_
_entity_poly.entity_id
_entity_poly.type
_entity_poly.pdbx_seq_one_letter_code
_entity_poly.pdbx_strand_id
1 'polypeptide(L)' 'ESKMLYIDPVECIDCGACVPVCPVSAIFALDDLPEKWQNFTAENAAYYGR' A
#
# COMPACT_ATOMS: atom_id res chain seq x y z
N GLU A 1 20.68 3.78 3.83
CA GLU A 1 19.57 2.81 3.88
C GLU A 1 18.21 3.51 3.80
N SER A 2 17.49 3.32 2.70
CA SER A 2 16.12 3.81 2.52
C SER A 2 15.15 2.69 2.92
N LYS A 3 14.30 2.91 3.92
CA LYS A 3 13.27 1.97 4.36
C LYS A 3 12.01 2.13 3.50
N MET A 4 11.30 1.03 3.25
CA MET A 4 9.97 1.04 2.63
C MET A 4 8.94 1.69 3.58
N LEU A 5 7.95 2.38 3.01
CA LEU A 5 6.79 2.90 3.72
C LEU A 5 5.62 1.93 3.58
N TYR A 6 4.76 1.89 4.60
CA TYR A 6 3.59 1.01 4.65
C TYR A 6 2.31 1.83 4.80
N ILE A 7 1.19 1.27 4.31
CA ILE A 7 -0.15 1.84 4.45
C ILE A 7 -0.95 0.95 5.39
N ASP A 8 -1.56 1.57 6.39
CA ASP A 8 -2.46 0.90 7.31
C ASP A 8 -3.81 0.60 6.62
N PRO A 9 -4.17 -0.67 6.38
CA PRO A 9 -5.40 -0.99 5.65
C PRO A 9 -6.69 -0.77 6.45
N VAL A 10 -6.61 -0.58 7.77
CA VAL A 10 -7.79 -0.33 8.62
C VAL A 10 -8.02 1.15 8.85
N GLU A 11 -6.96 1.97 8.88
CA GLU A 11 -7.08 3.43 8.93
C GLU A 11 -7.28 4.04 7.54
N CYS A 12 -6.84 3.37 6.47
CA CYS A 12 -7.09 3.80 5.11
C CYS A 12 -8.61 3.91 4.84
N ILE A 13 -9.03 5.06 4.32
CA ILE A 13 -10.43 5.36 3.97
C ILE A 13 -10.67 5.38 2.45
N ASP A 14 -9.76 4.79 1.68
CA ASP A 14 -9.83 4.69 0.22
C ASP A 14 -10.00 6.03 -0.52
N CYS A 15 -9.40 7.11 0.00
CA CYS A 15 -9.53 8.46 -0.59
C CYS A 15 -8.71 8.67 -1.88
N GLY A 16 -7.78 7.77 -2.20
CA GLY A 16 -6.96 7.81 -3.42
C GLY A 16 -5.93 8.94 -3.52
N ALA A 17 -5.83 9.85 -2.54
CA ALA A 17 -4.97 11.03 -2.62
C ALA A 17 -3.46 10.69 -2.73
N CYS A 18 -3.04 9.56 -2.17
CA CYS A 18 -1.64 9.10 -2.19
C CYS A 18 -1.20 8.51 -3.54
N VAL A 19 -2.14 8.01 -4.36
CA VAL A 19 -1.85 7.34 -5.63
C VAL A 19 -1.15 8.27 -6.64
N PRO A 20 -1.69 9.46 -7.00
CA PRO A 20 -1.09 10.31 -8.03
C PRO A 20 0.18 11.04 -7.56
N VAL A 21 0.40 11.16 -6.24
CA VAL A 21 1.57 11.88 -5.70
C VAL A 21 2.80 10.98 -5.53
N CYS A 22 2.63 9.65 -5.61
CA CYS A 22 3.74 8.72 -5.51
C CYS A 22 4.62 8.83 -6.78
N PRO A 23 5.88 9.31 -6.69
CA PRO A 23 6.71 9.60 -7.85
C PRO A 23 7.12 8.35 -8.65
N VAL A 24 6.95 7.17 -8.07
CA VAL A 24 7.30 5.87 -8.65
C VAL A 24 6.08 4.96 -8.86
N SER A 25 4.88 5.47 -8.64
CA SER A 25 3.62 4.72 -8.82
C SER A 25 3.59 3.37 -8.09
N ALA A 26 4.02 3.37 -6.81
CA ALA A 26 4.09 2.17 -6.00
C ALA A 26 2.81 1.86 -5.19
N ILE A 27 1.84 2.78 -5.18
CA ILE A 27 0.60 2.65 -4.40
C ILE A 27 -0.54 2.27 -5.33
N PHE A 28 -1.29 1.22 -4.96
CA PHE A 28 -2.42 0.69 -5.71
C PHE A 28 -3.63 0.56 -4.79
N ALA A 29 -4.83 0.77 -5.34
CA ALA A 29 -6.05 0.28 -4.70
C ALA A 29 -6.02 -1.26 -4.66
N LEU A 30 -6.69 -1.87 -3.68
CA LEU A 30 -6.69 -3.34 -3.53
C LEU A 30 -7.19 -4.05 -4.79
N ASP A 31 -8.24 -3.52 -5.42
CA ASP A 31 -8.83 -4.08 -6.64
C ASP A 31 -7.95 -3.92 -7.88
N ASP A 32 -7.01 -2.96 -7.85
CA ASP A 32 -6.09 -2.66 -8.95
C ASP A 32 -4.68 -3.24 -8.72
N LEU A 33 -4.45 -3.93 -7.60
CA LEU A 33 -3.13 -4.46 -7.24
C LEU A 33 -2.72 -5.61 -8.18
N PRO A 34 -1.62 -5.48 -8.94
CA PRO A 34 -1.16 -6.55 -9.82
C PRO A 34 -0.87 -7.84 -9.05
N GLU A 35 -1.22 -8.99 -9.65
CA GLU A 35 -1.10 -10.31 -9.02
C GLU A 35 0.31 -10.60 -8.46
N LYS A 36 1.34 -10.20 -9.21
CA LYS A 36 2.75 -10.34 -8.82
C LYS A 36 3.15 -9.61 -7.52
N TRP A 37 2.31 -8.71 -7.02
CA TRP A 37 2.56 -7.87 -5.84
C TRP A 37 1.54 -8.08 -4.73
N GLN A 38 0.70 -9.12 -4.81
CA GLN A 38 -0.32 -9.42 -3.79
C GLN A 38 0.26 -9.68 -2.40
N ASN A 39 1.51 -10.13 -2.30
CA ASN A 39 2.20 -10.33 -1.01
C ASN A 39 2.28 -9.03 -0.18
N PHE A 40 2.35 -7.88 -0.84
CA PHE A 40 2.46 -6.59 -0.16
C PHE A 40 1.20 -6.23 0.65
N THR A 41 0.03 -6.76 0.31
CA THR A 41 -1.19 -6.54 1.12
C THR A 41 -0.98 -7.05 2.56
N ALA A 42 -0.46 -8.27 2.69
CA ALA A 42 -0.18 -8.86 4.00
C ALA A 42 0.99 -8.17 4.71
N GLU A 43 2.04 -7.77 3.98
CA GLU A 43 3.19 -7.07 4.55
C GLU A 43 2.80 -5.70 5.13
N ASN A 44 1.94 -4.96 4.43
CA ASN A 44 1.40 -3.67 4.89
C ASN A 44 0.56 -3.83 6.16
N ALA A 45 -0.32 -4.83 6.23
CA ALA A 45 -1.10 -5.12 7.43
C ALA A 45 -0.21 -5.54 8.62
N ALA A 46 0.73 -6.46 8.37
CA ALA A 46 1.62 -7.01 9.39
C ALA A 46 2.51 -5.94 10.03
N TYR A 47 2.91 -4.91 9.28
CA TYR A 47 3.67 -3.77 9.82
C TYR A 47 2.95 -3.07 10.98
N TYR A 48 1.62 -3.02 10.95
CA TYR A 48 0.78 -2.44 11.99
C TYR A 48 0.17 -3.47 12.96
N GLY A 49 0.58 -4.74 12.87
CA GLY A 49 0.07 -5.81 13.73
C GLY A 49 -1.37 -6.22 13.44
N ARG A 50 -1.77 -6.16 12.15
CA ARG A 50 -3.09 -6.60 11.67
C ARG A 50 -2.99 -7.78 10.72
#